data_AF-A0A523UJN5-F1
#
_entry.id   AF-A0A523UJN5-F1
#
_cell.length_a   1.000
_cell.length_b   1.000
_cell.length_c   1.000
_cell.angle_alpha   90.00
_cell.angle_beta   90.00
_cell.angle_gamma   90.00
#
_symmetry.space_group_name_H-M   'P 1'
#
loop_
_entity.id
_entity.type
_entity.pdbx_description
1 polymer ?
#
loop_
_entity_poly.entity_id
_entity_poly.type
_entity_poly.pdbx_seq_one_letter_code
_entity_poly.pdbx_strand_id
1 'polypeptide(L)'
;MPKYVTIAQMLGVNMQGLSFQEAAGKGVEAFKALAEDITIPLRLRDLGVPKEALEELAVASMDVIRLLANNPKKLTLDDVKRIWRNAW
;
A
#
# COMPACT_ATOMS: atom_id res chain seq x y z
N MET A 1 6.67 -14.47 -2.97
CA MET A 1 5.51 -14.09 -2.11
C MET A 1 5.48 -14.63 -0.67
N PRO A 2 6.42 -15.45 -0.15
CA PRO A 2 6.28 -16.03 1.21
C PRO A 2 5.97 -15.00 2.31
N LYS A 3 6.64 -13.84 2.30
CA LYS A 3 6.41 -12.78 3.30
C LYS A 3 4.98 -12.26 3.32
N TYR A 4 4.32 -12.09 2.17
CA TYR A 4 2.94 -11.60 2.09
C TYR A 4 1.94 -12.65 2.55
N VAL A 5 2.20 -13.93 2.27
CA VAL A 5 1.41 -15.07 2.78
C VAL A 5 1.48 -15.13 4.31
N THR A 6 2.68 -14.95 4.88
CA THR A 6 2.85 -14.89 6.35
C THR A 6 2.07 -13.73 6.96
N ILE A 7 2.13 -12.54 6.35
CA ILE A 7 1.36 -11.38 6.83
C ILE A 7 -0.15 -11.66 6.75
N ALA A 8 -0.64 -12.24 5.65
CA ALA A 8 -2.05 -12.60 5.51
C ALA A 8 -2.52 -13.55 6.63
N GLN A 9 -1.72 -14.57 6.94
CA GLN A 9 -2.00 -15.50 8.04
C GLN A 9 -2.02 -14.78 9.40
N MET A 10 -1.08 -13.86 9.65
CA MET A 10 -1.05 -13.06 10.88
C MET A 10 -2.27 -12.13 11.03
N LEU A 11 -2.82 -11.65 9.91
CA LEU A 11 -4.05 -10.86 9.85
C LEU A 11 -5.33 -11.73 9.94
N GLY A 12 -5.19 -13.05 10.17
CA GLY A 12 -6.34 -13.95 10.37
C GLY A 12 -6.99 -14.46 9.09
N VAL A 13 -6.35 -14.31 7.92
CA VAL A 13 -6.88 -14.85 6.66
C VAL A 13 -6.90 -16.37 6.71
N ASN A 14 -8.05 -16.98 6.40
CA ASN A 14 -8.13 -18.42 6.19
C ASN A 14 -7.47 -18.80 4.87
N MET A 15 -6.41 -19.62 4.96
CA MET A 15 -5.54 -19.99 3.85
C MET A 15 -6.02 -21.24 3.09
N GLN A 16 -7.03 -21.94 3.61
CA GLN A 16 -7.48 -23.21 3.07
C GLN A 16 -7.97 -23.06 1.62
N GLY A 17 -7.35 -23.80 0.70
CA GLY A 17 -7.71 -23.80 -0.72
C GLY A 17 -7.24 -22.59 -1.52
N LEU A 18 -6.48 -21.66 -0.92
CA LEU A 18 -5.93 -20.50 -1.63
C LEU A 18 -4.54 -20.79 -2.18
N SER A 19 -4.28 -20.33 -3.40
CA SER A 19 -2.91 -20.15 -3.88
C SER A 19 -2.18 -19.06 -3.09
N PHE A 20 -0.85 -19.05 -3.14
CA PHE A 20 -0.06 -18.00 -2.48
C PHE A 20 -0.38 -16.59 -2.98
N GLN A 21 -0.76 -16.45 -4.25
CA GLN A 21 -1.12 -15.15 -4.81
C GLN A 21 -2.48 -14.67 -4.29
N GLU A 22 -3.47 -15.56 -4.22
CA GLU A 22 -4.78 -15.25 -3.63
C GLU A 22 -4.66 -14.92 -2.15
N ALA A 23 -3.88 -15.72 -1.41
CA ALA A 23 -3.60 -15.46 0.00
C ALA A 23 -2.95 -14.09 0.22
N ALA A 24 -1.94 -13.73 -0.57
CA ALA A 24 -1.31 -12.41 -0.50
C ALA A 24 -2.32 -11.28 -0.80
N GLY A 25 -3.20 -11.48 -1.79
CA GLY A 25 -4.29 -10.55 -2.11
C GLY A 25 -5.25 -10.35 -0.94
N LYS A 26 -5.75 -11.46 -0.36
CA LYS A 26 -6.62 -11.40 0.83
C LYS A 26 -5.94 -10.76 2.04
N GLY A 27 -4.62 -10.89 2.17
CA GLY A 27 -3.86 -10.16 3.19
C GLY A 27 -3.96 -8.64 3.03
N VAL A 28 -3.93 -8.12 1.80
CA VAL A 28 -4.12 -6.69 1.52
C VAL A 28 -5.54 -6.24 1.87
N GLU A 29 -6.55 -7.06 1.56
CA GLU A 29 -7.95 -6.79 1.92
C GLU A 29 -8.15 -6.77 3.43
N ALA A 30 -7.62 -7.76 4.15
CA ALA A 30 -7.68 -7.83 5.61
C ALA A 30 -6.99 -6.63 6.28
N PHE A 31 -5.87 -6.16 5.72
CA PHE A 31 -5.19 -4.96 6.22
C PHE A 31 -6.04 -3.69 6.06
N LYS A 32 -6.76 -3.56 4.94
CA LYS A 32 -7.68 -2.42 4.72
C LYS A 32 -8.87 -2.48 5.66
N ALA A 33 -9.47 -3.65 5.83
CA ALA A 33 -10.57 -3.85 6.77
C ALA A 33 -10.15 -3.47 8.21
N LEU A 34 -8.97 -3.90 8.65
CA LEU A 34 -8.42 -3.51 9.96
C LEU A 34 -8.29 -1.98 10.09
N ALA A 35 -7.78 -1.31 9.06
CA ALA A 35 -7.64 0.15 9.08
C ALA A 35 -9.01 0.87 9.19
N GLU A 36 -10.04 0.35 8.52
CA GLU A 36 -11.42 0.84 8.64
C GLU A 36 -11.99 0.61 10.04
N ASP A 37 -11.78 -0.58 10.62
CA ASP A 37 -12.25 -0.96 11.96
C ASP A 37 -11.70 -0.03 13.05
N ILE A 38 -10.47 0.46 12.88
CA ILE A 38 -9.84 1.41 13.79
C ILE A 38 -9.96 2.87 13.32
N THR A 39 -10.85 3.14 12.36
CA THR A 39 -11.20 4.49 11.87
C THR A 39 -10.04 5.29 11.29
N ILE A 40 -9.10 4.64 10.60
CA ILE A 40 -8.08 5.31 9.79
C ILE A 40 -8.68 5.70 8.43
N PRO A 41 -8.61 6.98 8.02
CA PRO A 41 -9.00 7.40 6.68
C PRO A 41 -8.15 6.68 5.62
N LEU A 42 -8.80 6.03 4.66
CA LEU A 42 -8.11 5.24 3.62
C LEU A 42 -7.70 6.06 2.39
N ARG A 43 -8.17 7.31 2.28
CA ARG A 43 -7.88 8.18 1.13
C ARG A 43 -7.25 9.49 1.57
N LEU A 44 -6.31 9.96 0.77
CA LEU A 44 -5.65 11.25 0.99
C LEU A 44 -6.64 12.42 0.92
N ARG A 45 -7.66 12.33 0.05
CA ARG A 45 -8.72 13.35 -0.03
C ARG A 45 -9.54 13.49 1.25
N ASP A 46 -9.67 12.40 2.02
CA ASP A 46 -10.39 12.41 3.32
C ASP A 46 -9.55 13.11 4.42
N LEU A 47 -8.26 13.29 4.16
CA LEU A 47 -7.32 14.07 4.98
C LEU A 47 -7.12 15.51 4.47
N GLY A 48 -7.90 15.93 3.47
CA GLY A 48 -7.81 17.29 2.91
C GLY A 48 -6.66 17.52 1.93
N VAL A 49 -6.01 16.47 1.40
CA VAL A 49 -4.95 16.62 0.40
C VAL A 49 -5.57 16.99 -0.96
N PRO A 50 -5.23 18.16 -1.55
CA PRO A 50 -5.75 18.56 -2.85
C PRO A 50 -5.16 17.69 -3.97
N LYS A 51 -5.96 17.43 -5.01
CA LYS A 51 -5.57 16.56 -6.13
C LYS A 51 -4.36 17.12 -6.90
N GLU A 52 -4.25 18.44 -6.94
CA GLU A 52 -3.23 19.19 -7.64
C GLU A 52 -1.85 19.02 -6.98
N ALA A 53 -1.81 18.73 -5.67
CA ALA A 53 -0.56 18.49 -4.94
C ALA A 53 0.05 17.10 -5.19
N LEU A 54 -0.69 16.17 -5.80
CA LEU A 54 -0.21 14.79 -6.00
C LEU A 54 1.07 14.71 -6.84
N GLU A 55 1.24 15.61 -7.80
CA GLU A 55 2.42 15.66 -8.66
C GLU A 55 3.66 16.08 -7.85
N GLU A 56 3.56 17.18 -7.10
CA GLU A 56 4.64 17.69 -6.25
C GLU A 56 5.02 16.68 -5.16
N LEU A 57 4.02 16.07 -4.51
CA LEU A 57 4.22 15.04 -3.49
C LEU A 57 4.93 13.80 -4.04
N ALA A 58 4.61 13.40 -5.28
CA ALA A 58 5.28 12.28 -5.94
C ALA A 58 6.75 12.59 -6.24
N VAL A 59 7.05 13.81 -6.70
CA VAL A 59 8.44 14.26 -6.94
C VAL A 59 9.21 14.32 -5.63
N ALA A 60 8.68 14.98 -4.60
CA ALA A 60 9.32 15.08 -3.28
C ALA A 60 9.56 13.71 -2.63
N SER A 61 8.68 12.73 -2.89
CA SER A 61 8.86 11.35 -2.42
C SER A 61 10.14 10.69 -2.97
N MET A 62 10.61 11.09 -4.15
CA MET A 62 11.84 10.55 -4.76
C MET A 62 13.11 10.99 -4.03
N ASP A 63 13.05 12.08 -3.27
CA ASP A 63 14.17 12.57 -2.47
C ASP A 63 14.34 11.79 -1.15
N VAL A 64 13.40 10.90 -0.81
CA VAL A 64 13.46 10.03 0.37
C VAL A 64 14.34 8.80 0.10
N ILE A 65 15.61 9.06 -0.23
CA ILE A 65 16.57 8.09 -0.79
C ILE A 65 16.69 6.83 0.08
N ARG A 66 16.84 6.99 1.40
CA ARG A 66 17.07 5.85 2.31
C ARG A 66 15.89 4.86 2.33
N LEU A 67 14.65 5.36 2.36
CA LEU A 67 13.48 4.47 2.41
C LEU A 67 13.23 3.82 1.04
N LEU A 68 13.43 4.55 -0.05
CA LEU A 68 13.32 4.00 -1.41
C LEU A 68 14.37 2.94 -1.69
N ALA A 69 15.61 3.12 -1.21
CA ALA A 69 16.69 2.13 -1.35
C ALA A 69 16.38 0.82 -0.60
N ASN A 70 15.63 0.89 0.51
CA ASN A 70 15.21 -0.28 1.27
C ASN A 70 13.95 -0.97 0.71
N ASN A 71 13.29 -0.37 -0.28
CA ASN A 71 12.09 -0.96 -0.87
C ASN A 71 12.49 -2.18 -1.73
N PRO A 72 11.83 -3.34 -1.57
CA PRO A 72 12.19 -4.56 -2.33
C PRO A 72 11.98 -4.42 -3.85
N LYS A 73 11.25 -3.37 -4.27
CA LYS A 73 11.09 -2.99 -5.67
C LYS A 73 11.73 -1.62 -5.91
N LYS A 74 12.64 -1.51 -6.88
CA LYS A 74 13.09 -0.20 -7.36
C LYS A 74 11.93 0.51 -8.05
N LEU A 75 11.57 1.70 -7.56
CA LEU A 75 10.46 2.49 -8.08
C LEU A 75 10.97 3.57 -9.04
N THR A 76 10.23 3.78 -10.13
CA THR A 76 10.38 4.97 -10.99
C THR A 76 9.49 6.09 -10.46
N LEU A 77 9.70 7.34 -10.93
CA LEU A 77 8.79 8.43 -10.63
C LEU A 77 7.35 8.12 -11.08
N ASP A 78 7.16 7.47 -12.23
CA ASP A 78 5.83 7.07 -12.72
C ASP A 78 5.15 6.03 -11.83
N ASP A 79 5.92 5.09 -11.26
CA ASP A 79 5.41 4.16 -10.25
C ASP A 79 4.88 4.94 -9.03
N VAL A 80 5.66 5.90 -8.54
CA VAL A 80 5.31 6.71 -7.36
C VAL A 80 4.09 7.59 -7.65
N LYS A 81 4.02 8.25 -8.81
CA LYS A 81 2.82 8.99 -9.26
C LYS A 81 1.58 8.12 -9.30
N ARG A 82 1.71 6.87 -9.76
CA ARG A 82 0.59 5.92 -9.77
C ARG A 82 0.17 5.53 -8.34
N ILE A 83 1.12 5.35 -7.41
CA ILE A 83 0.81 5.06 -6.00
C ILE A 83 0.06 6.24 -5.37
N TRP A 84 0.54 7.47 -5.55
CA TRP A 84 -0.16 8.68 -5.07
C TRP A 84 -1.58 8.81 -5.64
N ARG A 85 -1.75 8.59 -6.94
CA ARG A 85 -3.09 8.58 -7.57
C ARG A 85 -4.00 7.48 -7.04
N ASN A 86 -3.46 6.30 -6.73
CA ASN A 86 -4.23 5.17 -6.20
C ASN A 86 -4.64 5.38 -4.73
N ALA A 87 -3.89 6.18 -3.98
CA ALA A 87 -4.13 6.48 -2.57
C ALA A 87 -5.03 7.72 -2.36
N TRP A 88 -5.17 8.58 -3.38
CA TRP A 88 -6.12 9.69 -3.37
C TRP A 88 -7.57 9.22 -3.56
#